data_AF-A0A6N6KGH7-F1
#
_entry.id   AF-A0A6N6KGH7-F1
#
_cell.length_a   1.000
_cell.length_b   1.000
_cell.length_c   1.000
_cell.angle_alpha   90.00
_cell.angle_beta   90.00
_cell.angle_gamma   90.00
#
_symmetry.space_group_name_H-M   'P 1'
#
loop_
_entity.id
_entity.type
_entity.pdbx_description
1 polymer ?
#
loop_
_entity_poly.entity_id
_entity_poly.type
_entity_poly.pdbx_seq_one_letter_code
_entity_poly.pdbx_strand_id
1 'polypeptide(L)'
;MRFHKLHITDEELDQVTEWVVNWNKLEEVPDLVSRMPNLVSLNLEGNRISRLPEWLKNCDQLKKLYLGANRFQGTAEFQNLPPELTKLSLFNNEIGEIPVSITKLKKLEELNMSYTDLTKIPASIQNLKNLKVLELYGNKVRTLPVAIGKIPRLRELIVGGNQISKIPDAIGNCRKLSNLSAGNNRIKSVTKDLGNCTALTYLNLRNNKLSSLPDSLGNCFTIQRLFLQGNQFNSIPDFVYQLQWLSKLYINHNNLKEIDFSEGGDRLTFLELSDNQISVISNLPETLEVLHLLNNQLQEFPEAVFQCSGLKMLHLNLNNILEVPDDFGPLKTSLKMLNMMKNPVRTDPGALLQLKALEGLSGLVKTNQVPMVISVLQACRNGWIAGEEGPVFLKLLMTNKADVQDLSASSFINFLNVNDPEMTQKVRKFIFKKVSIPLYRKKLKRGHNLSVFGETAFDVNWLEEQLKPFGIKILNEINEK
;
A
#
# COMPACT_ATOMS: atom_id res chain seq x y z
N MET A 1 -5.11 24.41 29.03
CA MET A 1 -4.26 25.46 29.65
C MET A 1 -5.11 26.72 29.80
N ARG A 2 -5.09 27.40 30.94
CA ARG A 2 -5.72 28.73 31.06
C ARG A 2 -4.74 29.76 30.47
N PHE A 3 -4.95 30.19 29.22
CA PHE A 3 -4.10 31.16 28.51
C PHE A 3 -4.04 32.54 29.19
N HIS A 4 -4.97 32.82 30.10
CA HIS A 4 -5.02 34.02 30.95
C HIS A 4 -3.80 34.25 31.86
N LYS A 5 -2.84 33.32 31.92
CA LYS A 5 -1.60 33.43 32.73
C LYS A 5 -0.32 33.64 31.92
N LEU A 6 -0.41 33.71 30.58
CA LEU A 6 0.75 34.01 29.74
C LEU A 6 0.84 35.53 29.56
N HIS A 7 1.89 36.14 30.10
CA HIS A 7 2.24 37.54 29.79
C HIS A 7 2.84 37.59 28.39
N ILE A 8 1.96 37.71 27.37
CA ILE A 8 2.36 37.93 25.97
C ILE A 8 2.05 39.39 25.63
N THR A 9 3.05 40.11 25.15
CA THR A 9 2.92 41.52 24.76
C THR A 9 2.14 41.66 23.45
N ASP A 10 1.53 42.80 23.19
CA ASP A 10 0.86 43.04 21.91
C ASP A 10 1.85 43.01 20.73
N GLU A 11 3.09 43.48 20.94
CA GLU A 11 4.16 43.41 19.94
C GLU A 11 4.53 41.97 19.56
N GLU A 12 4.49 41.04 20.52
CA GLU A 12 4.69 39.61 20.24
C GLU A 12 3.52 39.01 19.45
N LEU A 13 2.28 39.44 19.73
CA LEU A 13 1.08 38.97 19.02
C LEU A 13 1.00 39.50 17.59
N ASP A 14 1.49 40.71 17.34
CA ASP A 14 1.55 41.32 16.01
C ASP A 14 2.41 40.52 15.03
N GLN A 15 3.41 39.77 15.53
CA GLN A 15 4.26 38.92 14.69
C GLN A 15 3.63 37.57 14.34
N VAL A 16 2.52 37.19 15.00
CA VAL A 16 1.90 35.87 14.82
C VAL A 16 1.08 35.83 13.53
N THR A 17 1.58 35.10 12.53
CA THR A 17 0.88 34.86 11.25
C THR A 17 0.26 33.46 11.16
N GLU A 18 0.72 32.52 11.98
CA GLU A 18 0.17 31.18 12.08
C GLU A 18 0.14 30.74 13.53
N TRP A 19 -1.00 30.18 13.95
CA TRP A 19 -1.16 29.63 15.28
C TRP A 19 -1.70 28.20 15.22
N VAL A 20 -0.91 27.26 15.73
CA VAL A 20 -1.23 25.83 15.75
C VAL A 20 -1.40 25.36 17.19
N VAL A 21 -2.64 25.02 17.54
CA VAL A 21 -3.04 24.51 18.87
C VAL A 21 -3.92 23.27 18.71
N ASN A 22 -3.50 22.36 17.84
CA ASN A 22 -4.22 21.12 17.56
C ASN A 22 -3.97 20.05 18.64
N TRP A 23 -4.85 19.04 18.69
CA TRP A 23 -4.78 17.87 19.58
C TRP A 23 -4.65 18.22 21.06
N ASN A 24 -5.45 19.18 21.49
CA ASN A 24 -5.50 19.69 22.85
C ASN A 24 -6.89 19.41 23.48
N LYS A 25 -7.19 20.07 24.59
CA LYS A 25 -8.48 19.95 25.30
C LYS A 25 -9.22 21.28 25.37
N LEU A 26 -9.05 22.15 24.36
CA LEU A 26 -9.73 23.44 24.32
C LEU A 26 -11.23 23.24 24.13
N GLU A 27 -12.03 23.85 24.99
CA GLU A 27 -13.49 23.82 24.90
C GLU A 27 -14.05 25.04 24.16
N GLU A 28 -13.23 26.07 23.98
CA GLU A 28 -13.54 27.28 23.23
C GLU A 28 -12.31 27.78 22.49
N VAL A 29 -12.54 28.62 21.48
CA VAL A 29 -11.47 29.35 20.80
C VAL A 29 -10.92 30.38 21.80
N PRO A 30 -9.61 30.40 22.11
CA PRO A 30 -9.06 31.34 23.08
C PRO A 30 -9.24 32.80 22.64
N ASP A 31 -9.70 33.67 23.54
CA ASP A 31 -9.86 35.10 23.24
C ASP A 31 -8.55 35.79 22.82
N LEU A 32 -7.39 35.22 23.15
CA LEU A 32 -6.07 35.69 22.69
C LEU A 32 -5.98 35.77 21.16
N VAL A 33 -6.69 34.90 20.41
CA VAL A 33 -6.75 34.98 18.93
C VAL A 33 -7.23 36.35 18.48
N SER A 34 -8.18 36.97 19.20
CA SER A 34 -8.75 38.27 18.82
C SER A 34 -7.74 39.42 18.84
N ARG A 35 -6.58 39.23 19.50
CA ARG A 35 -5.48 40.19 19.61
C ARG A 35 -4.34 39.92 18.61
N MET A 36 -4.52 39.02 17.65
CA MET A 36 -3.51 38.68 16.63
C MET A 36 -3.91 39.28 15.27
N PRO A 37 -3.58 40.55 14.97
CA PRO A 37 -4.09 41.25 13.79
C PRO A 37 -3.57 40.68 12.46
N ASN A 38 -2.40 40.03 12.47
CA ASN A 38 -1.74 39.49 11.29
C ASN A 38 -1.95 37.96 11.11
N LEU A 39 -2.85 37.35 11.88
CA LEU A 39 -3.07 35.90 11.85
C LEU A 39 -3.70 35.46 10.51
N VAL A 40 -2.97 34.65 9.75
CA VAL A 40 -3.37 34.11 8.45
C VAL A 40 -3.86 32.67 8.54
N SER A 41 -3.32 31.89 9.48
CA SER A 41 -3.60 30.46 9.64
C SER A 41 -3.89 30.13 11.10
N LEU A 42 -5.04 29.52 11.37
CA LEU A 42 -5.43 29.07 12.70
C LEU A 42 -5.79 27.58 12.65
N ASN A 43 -5.00 26.76 13.35
CA ASN A 43 -5.25 25.33 13.48
C ASN A 43 -5.67 24.96 14.90
N LEU A 44 -6.93 24.54 15.03
CA LEU A 44 -7.57 24.13 16.28
C LEU A 44 -8.10 22.69 16.17
N GLU A 45 -7.54 21.86 15.28
CA GLU A 45 -7.98 20.48 15.08
C GLU A 45 -7.83 19.64 16.36
N GLY A 46 -8.65 18.61 16.55
CA GLY A 46 -8.47 17.67 17.67
C GLY A 46 -8.68 18.29 19.05
N ASN A 47 -9.64 19.21 19.18
CA ASN A 47 -10.01 19.85 20.45
C ASN A 47 -11.45 19.44 20.86
N ARG A 48 -12.07 20.22 21.75
CA ARG A 48 -13.44 20.00 22.26
C ARG A 48 -14.33 21.21 21.99
N ILE A 49 -13.99 22.02 20.99
CA ILE A 49 -14.69 23.26 20.66
C ILE A 49 -16.04 22.92 20.04
N SER A 50 -17.09 23.57 20.51
CA SER A 50 -18.45 23.39 19.99
C SER A 50 -19.07 24.65 19.41
N ARG A 51 -18.42 25.82 19.53
CA ARG A 51 -18.93 27.10 19.03
C ARG A 51 -17.81 28.02 18.56
N LEU A 52 -18.10 28.88 17.59
CA LEU A 52 -17.20 29.95 17.15
C LEU A 52 -17.60 31.28 17.79
N PRO A 53 -16.66 32.03 18.39
CA PRO A 53 -16.94 33.31 19.01
C PRO A 53 -17.32 34.37 17.96
N GLU A 54 -18.08 35.39 18.38
CA GLU A 54 -18.58 36.42 17.46
C GLU A 54 -17.47 37.22 16.79
N TRP A 55 -16.40 37.51 17.54
CA TRP A 55 -15.28 38.31 17.04
C TRP A 55 -14.52 37.65 15.88
N LEU A 56 -14.64 36.32 15.70
CA LEU A 56 -13.90 35.58 14.67
C LEU A 56 -14.28 36.03 13.25
N LYS A 57 -15.52 36.52 13.05
CA LYS A 57 -15.98 37.03 11.76
C LYS A 57 -15.21 38.27 11.29
N ASN A 58 -14.56 38.99 12.21
CA ASN A 58 -13.81 40.22 11.97
C ASN A 58 -12.30 39.96 11.80
N CYS A 59 -11.85 38.70 11.79
CA CYS A 59 -10.46 38.35 11.54
C CYS A 59 -10.14 38.42 10.04
N ASP A 60 -10.00 39.64 9.51
CA ASP A 60 -9.91 39.91 8.05
C ASP A 60 -8.64 39.33 7.38
N GLN A 61 -7.57 39.07 8.14
CA GLN A 61 -6.37 38.43 7.60
C GLN A 61 -6.46 36.89 7.57
N LEU A 62 -7.43 36.30 8.27
CA LEU A 62 -7.51 34.86 8.45
C LEU A 62 -7.99 34.17 7.17
N LYS A 63 -7.09 33.41 6.55
CA LYS A 63 -7.33 32.72 5.28
C LYS A 63 -7.51 31.21 5.46
N LYS A 64 -6.90 30.63 6.49
CA LYS A 64 -6.95 29.18 6.74
C LYS A 64 -7.46 28.93 8.14
N LEU A 65 -8.53 28.14 8.23
CA LEU A 65 -9.13 27.75 9.50
C LEU A 65 -9.35 26.23 9.54
N TYR A 66 -8.69 25.59 10.49
CA TYR A 66 -8.76 24.15 10.70
C TYR A 66 -9.46 23.85 12.04
N LEU A 67 -10.62 23.21 11.95
CA LEU A 67 -11.53 22.91 13.06
C LEU A 67 -11.93 21.42 13.07
N GLY A 68 -11.23 20.57 12.33
CA GLY A 68 -11.51 19.14 12.29
C GLY A 68 -11.35 18.46 13.65
N ALA A 69 -12.01 17.32 13.86
CA ALA A 69 -11.98 16.56 15.11
C ALA A 69 -12.32 17.43 16.34
N ASN A 70 -13.46 18.12 16.31
CA ASN A 70 -13.99 18.94 17.41
C ASN A 70 -15.40 18.45 17.79
N ARG A 71 -16.18 19.27 18.49
CA ARG A 71 -17.54 18.96 18.96
C ARG A 71 -18.60 19.86 18.32
N PHE A 72 -18.36 20.31 17.09
CA PHE A 72 -19.38 21.08 16.35
C PHE A 72 -20.55 20.17 15.99
N GLN A 73 -21.77 20.62 16.30
CA GLN A 73 -23.01 19.89 16.06
C GLN A 73 -24.00 20.79 15.34
N GLY A 74 -24.52 20.37 14.19
CA GLY A 74 -25.43 21.20 13.42
C GLY A 74 -24.75 22.37 12.69
N THR A 75 -25.55 23.37 12.31
CA THR A 75 -25.12 24.44 11.39
C THR A 75 -25.06 25.84 12.00
N ALA A 76 -25.60 26.03 13.22
CA ALA A 76 -25.77 27.34 13.84
C ALA A 76 -24.43 27.98 14.27
N GLU A 77 -23.43 27.14 14.50
CA GLU A 77 -22.12 27.43 15.07
C GLU A 77 -21.20 28.14 14.06
N PHE A 78 -21.58 28.13 12.79
CA PHE A 78 -20.77 28.62 11.67
C PHE A 78 -21.20 29.98 11.14
N GLN A 79 -22.03 30.74 11.88
CA GLN A 79 -22.44 32.10 11.51
C GLN A 79 -21.28 33.11 11.56
N ASN A 80 -20.29 32.85 12.42
CA ASN A 80 -19.16 33.75 12.67
C ASN A 80 -17.88 33.38 11.90
N LEU A 81 -18.01 32.67 10.77
CA LEU A 81 -16.87 32.34 9.92
C LEU A 81 -16.33 33.63 9.24
N PRO A 82 -15.00 33.86 9.26
CA PRO A 82 -14.41 35.00 8.57
C PRO A 82 -14.65 34.90 7.04
N PRO A 83 -15.05 35.99 6.38
CA PRO A 83 -15.41 35.98 4.96
C PRO A 83 -14.22 35.77 4.01
N GLU A 84 -13.00 35.99 4.49
CA GLU A 84 -11.73 35.96 3.74
C GLU A 84 -11.11 34.56 3.62
N LEU A 85 -11.75 33.55 4.21
CA LEU A 85 -11.26 32.17 4.20
C LEU A 85 -11.09 31.62 2.77
N THR A 86 -9.90 31.08 2.52
CA THR A 86 -9.54 30.31 1.33
C THR A 86 -9.48 28.81 1.62
N LYS A 87 -9.23 28.41 2.87
CA LYS A 87 -9.22 27.01 3.30
C LYS A 87 -10.02 26.82 4.58
N LEU A 88 -10.95 25.87 4.57
CA LEU A 88 -11.75 25.50 5.73
C LEU A 88 -11.78 23.98 5.87
N SER A 89 -11.34 23.49 7.03
CA SER A 89 -11.35 22.07 7.39
C SER A 89 -12.25 21.84 8.59
N LEU A 90 -13.27 21.02 8.44
CA LEU A 90 -14.27 20.67 9.47
C LEU A 90 -14.39 19.16 9.68
N PHE A 91 -13.45 18.36 9.16
CA PHE A 91 -13.57 16.90 9.15
C PHE A 91 -13.85 16.33 10.55
N ASN A 92 -14.54 15.19 10.66
CA ASN A 92 -14.77 14.51 11.95
C ASN A 92 -15.45 15.42 13.00
N ASN A 93 -16.61 15.99 12.64
CA ASN A 93 -17.54 16.74 13.51
C ASN A 93 -18.97 16.26 13.21
N GLU A 94 -19.97 16.54 14.04
CA GLU A 94 -21.34 16.02 13.87
C GLU A 94 -22.28 17.08 13.22
N ILE A 95 -21.87 17.63 12.08
CA ILE A 95 -22.52 18.81 11.47
C ILE A 95 -23.84 18.44 10.76
N GLY A 96 -23.88 17.30 10.07
CA GLY A 96 -25.07 16.74 9.40
C GLY A 96 -25.47 17.41 8.07
N GLU A 97 -25.23 18.71 7.91
CA GLU A 97 -25.49 19.46 6.67
C GLU A 97 -24.39 20.48 6.38
N ILE A 98 -24.23 20.89 5.12
CA ILE A 98 -23.32 22.00 4.77
C ILE A 98 -24.00 23.33 5.15
N PRO A 99 -23.50 24.11 6.12
CA PRO A 99 -24.09 25.37 6.54
C PRO A 99 -24.16 26.39 5.39
N VAL A 100 -25.25 27.17 5.34
CA VAL A 100 -25.41 28.23 4.33
C VAL A 100 -24.29 29.27 4.42
N SER A 101 -23.79 29.56 5.62
CA SER A 101 -22.64 30.47 5.83
C SER A 101 -21.39 30.02 5.08
N ILE A 102 -21.09 28.72 5.05
CA ILE A 102 -19.97 28.19 4.25
C ILE A 102 -20.17 28.49 2.78
N THR A 103 -21.37 28.26 2.23
CA THR A 103 -21.66 28.54 0.81
C THR A 103 -21.64 30.02 0.42
N LYS A 104 -21.51 30.93 1.40
CA LYS A 104 -21.31 32.37 1.16
C LYS A 104 -19.83 32.77 1.07
N LEU A 105 -18.89 31.91 1.49
CA LEU A 105 -17.45 32.19 1.46
C LEU A 105 -16.90 32.21 0.02
N LYS A 106 -16.98 33.38 -0.64
CA LYS A 106 -16.66 33.50 -2.07
C LYS A 106 -15.19 33.25 -2.40
N LYS A 107 -14.29 33.42 -1.44
CA LYS A 107 -12.84 33.21 -1.58
C LYS A 107 -12.41 31.77 -1.31
N LEU A 108 -13.32 30.90 -0.86
CA LEU A 108 -13.00 29.53 -0.49
C LEU A 108 -12.51 28.72 -1.69
N GLU A 109 -11.33 28.14 -1.54
CA GLU A 109 -10.65 27.30 -2.51
C GLU A 109 -10.62 25.83 -2.09
N GLU A 110 -10.56 25.54 -0.79
CA GLU A 110 -10.50 24.19 -0.25
C GLU A 110 -11.52 24.04 0.88
N LEU A 111 -12.39 23.05 0.77
CA LEU A 111 -13.37 22.69 1.78
C LEU A 111 -13.26 21.21 2.11
N ASN A 112 -12.93 20.89 3.36
CA ASN A 112 -12.98 19.53 3.88
C ASN A 112 -14.10 19.38 4.91
N MET A 113 -15.10 18.56 4.57
CA MET A 113 -16.18 18.13 5.45
C MET A 113 -16.31 16.61 5.44
N SER A 114 -15.17 15.91 5.43
CA SER A 114 -15.13 14.45 5.53
C SER A 114 -15.56 13.98 6.91
N TYR A 115 -16.31 12.89 6.99
CA TYR A 115 -16.83 12.34 8.24
C TYR A 115 -17.62 13.37 9.06
N THR A 116 -18.57 14.08 8.43
CA THR A 116 -19.44 15.04 9.13
C THR A 116 -20.93 14.73 9.05
N ASP A 117 -21.27 13.45 8.93
CA ASP A 117 -22.64 12.94 8.84
C ASP A 117 -23.51 13.55 7.73
N LEU A 118 -22.88 14.12 6.68
CA LEU A 118 -23.60 14.79 5.61
C LEU A 118 -24.52 13.82 4.86
N THR A 119 -25.80 14.18 4.74
CA THR A 119 -26.79 13.39 3.99
C THR A 119 -27.02 13.91 2.57
N LYS A 120 -26.70 15.19 2.33
CA LYS A 120 -26.99 15.91 1.08
C LYS A 120 -25.99 17.05 0.88
N ILE A 121 -25.69 17.34 -0.37
CA ILE A 121 -24.93 18.53 -0.78
C ILE A 121 -25.95 19.57 -1.30
N PRO A 122 -26.02 20.77 -0.72
CA PRO A 122 -27.01 21.76 -1.13
C PRO A 122 -26.66 22.35 -2.50
N ALA A 123 -27.68 22.77 -3.25
CA ALA A 123 -27.48 23.41 -4.55
C ALA A 123 -26.65 24.70 -4.46
N SER A 124 -26.66 25.37 -3.30
CA SER A 124 -25.83 26.55 -3.01
C SER A 124 -24.33 26.29 -3.06
N ILE A 125 -23.85 25.03 -3.09
CA ILE A 125 -22.43 24.73 -3.29
C ILE A 125 -21.88 25.36 -4.59
N GLN A 126 -22.74 25.55 -5.60
CA GLN A 126 -22.39 26.24 -6.85
C GLN A 126 -21.91 27.68 -6.65
N ASN A 127 -22.16 28.28 -5.48
CA ASN A 127 -21.78 29.65 -5.16
C ASN A 127 -20.28 29.80 -4.86
N LEU A 128 -19.59 28.71 -4.55
CA LEU A 128 -18.16 28.67 -4.26
C LEU A 128 -17.35 28.66 -5.57
N LYS A 129 -17.37 29.78 -6.30
CA LYS A 129 -16.77 29.89 -7.64
C LYS A 129 -15.25 29.69 -7.67
N ASN A 130 -14.59 29.85 -6.53
CA ASN A 130 -13.15 29.66 -6.36
C ASN A 130 -12.75 28.27 -5.88
N LEU A 131 -13.72 27.40 -5.57
CA LEU A 131 -13.45 26.09 -5.01
C LEU A 131 -12.67 25.22 -6.01
N LYS A 132 -11.54 24.71 -5.54
CA LYS A 132 -10.61 23.81 -6.25
C LYS A 132 -10.67 22.41 -5.66
N VAL A 133 -10.81 22.29 -4.34
CA VAL A 133 -10.83 21.01 -3.63
C VAL A 133 -12.09 20.90 -2.78
N LEU A 134 -12.86 19.83 -3.00
CA LEU A 134 -14.03 19.49 -2.20
C LEU A 134 -13.88 18.06 -1.67
N GLU A 135 -13.66 17.94 -0.37
CA GLU A 135 -13.55 16.65 0.32
C GLU A 135 -14.77 16.39 1.20
N LEU A 136 -15.48 15.31 0.90
CA LEU A 136 -16.71 14.86 1.55
C LEU A 136 -16.62 13.35 1.84
N TYR A 137 -15.43 12.81 2.05
CA TYR A 137 -15.22 11.39 2.27
C TYR A 137 -15.93 10.89 3.52
N GLY A 138 -16.45 9.66 3.52
CA GLY A 138 -16.98 9.04 4.75
C GLY A 138 -18.26 9.70 5.28
N ASN A 139 -19.15 10.14 4.39
CA ASN A 139 -20.44 10.74 4.74
C ASN A 139 -21.62 9.81 4.35
N LYS A 140 -22.85 10.31 4.41
CA LYS A 140 -24.09 9.59 4.08
C LYS A 140 -24.76 10.14 2.83
N VAL A 141 -24.01 10.81 1.94
CA VAL A 141 -24.54 11.47 0.74
C VAL A 141 -25.06 10.43 -0.25
N ARG A 142 -26.32 10.61 -0.70
CA ARG A 142 -26.96 9.69 -1.65
C ARG A 142 -26.90 10.14 -3.10
N THR A 143 -26.77 11.44 -3.34
CA THR A 143 -26.76 12.03 -4.68
C THR A 143 -25.77 13.19 -4.75
N LEU A 144 -25.06 13.28 -5.87
CA LEU A 144 -24.32 14.50 -6.21
C LEU A 144 -25.24 15.44 -6.99
N PRO A 145 -25.41 16.71 -6.56
CA PRO A 145 -26.30 17.64 -7.24
C PRO A 145 -25.68 18.14 -8.54
N VAL A 146 -26.52 18.50 -9.51
CA VAL A 146 -26.10 19.15 -10.77
C VAL A 146 -25.30 20.45 -10.53
N ALA A 147 -25.46 21.05 -9.35
CA ALA A 147 -24.72 22.22 -8.88
C ALA A 147 -23.20 22.02 -8.84
N ILE A 148 -22.69 20.78 -8.69
CA ILE A 148 -21.24 20.49 -8.74
C ILE A 148 -20.65 20.91 -10.08
N GLY A 149 -21.38 20.69 -11.18
CA GLY A 149 -20.98 21.11 -12.53
C GLY A 149 -20.88 22.62 -12.73
N LYS A 150 -21.30 23.43 -11.75
CA LYS A 150 -21.27 24.90 -11.81
C LYS A 150 -20.11 25.50 -11.00
N ILE A 151 -19.14 24.67 -10.62
CA ILE A 151 -17.90 25.04 -9.91
C ILE A 151 -16.73 24.98 -10.91
N PRO A 152 -16.47 26.04 -11.68
CA PRO A 152 -15.59 25.99 -12.87
C PRO A 152 -14.11 25.77 -12.54
N ARG A 153 -13.71 25.92 -11.28
CA ARG A 153 -12.33 25.78 -10.81
C ARG A 153 -12.06 24.47 -10.09
N LEU A 154 -13.06 23.59 -9.97
CA LEU A 154 -12.94 22.32 -9.26
C LEU A 154 -11.87 21.44 -9.94
N ARG A 155 -10.89 21.03 -9.15
CA ARG A 155 -9.76 20.15 -9.54
C ARG A 155 -9.86 18.80 -8.86
N GLU A 156 -10.31 18.79 -7.61
CA GLU A 156 -10.38 17.58 -6.80
C GLU A 156 -11.76 17.44 -6.17
N LEU A 157 -12.39 16.30 -6.44
CA LEU A 157 -13.67 15.92 -5.85
C LEU A 157 -13.52 14.55 -5.17
N ILE A 158 -13.49 14.57 -3.84
CA ILE A 158 -13.33 13.37 -3.01
C ILE A 158 -14.65 13.09 -2.31
N VAL A 159 -15.38 12.10 -2.81
CA VAL A 159 -16.73 11.72 -2.35
C VAL A 159 -16.81 10.22 -2.03
N GLY A 160 -15.67 9.58 -1.81
CA GLY A 160 -15.61 8.17 -1.45
C GLY A 160 -16.25 7.87 -0.09
N GLY A 161 -16.66 6.63 0.15
CA GLY A 161 -17.29 6.22 1.41
C GLY A 161 -18.64 6.89 1.67
N ASN A 162 -19.46 7.01 0.63
CA ASN A 162 -20.81 7.59 0.68
C ASN A 162 -21.85 6.56 0.20
N GLN A 163 -23.08 7.02 -0.09
CA GLN A 163 -24.17 6.20 -0.62
C GLN A 163 -24.58 6.64 -2.03
N ILE A 164 -23.66 7.25 -2.78
CA ILE A 164 -23.94 7.85 -4.10
C ILE A 164 -24.30 6.76 -5.10
N SER A 165 -25.42 6.93 -5.81
CA SER A 165 -25.92 5.95 -6.79
C SER A 165 -25.58 6.27 -8.26
N LYS A 166 -25.30 7.53 -8.58
CA LYS A 166 -24.95 8.01 -9.93
C LYS A 166 -24.07 9.25 -9.86
N ILE A 167 -23.13 9.36 -10.81
CA ILE A 167 -22.42 10.62 -11.11
C ILE A 167 -23.27 11.45 -12.10
N PRO A 168 -23.62 12.71 -11.80
CA PRO A 168 -24.49 13.53 -12.65
C PRO A 168 -23.77 13.98 -13.92
N ASP A 169 -24.52 14.09 -15.02
CA ASP A 169 -24.05 14.53 -16.34
C ASP A 169 -23.30 15.89 -16.26
N ALA A 170 -23.78 16.78 -15.38
CA ALA A 170 -23.15 18.07 -15.11
C ALA A 170 -21.68 17.99 -14.66
N ILE A 171 -21.17 16.83 -14.22
CA ILE A 171 -19.74 16.66 -13.87
C ILE A 171 -18.83 17.03 -15.04
N GLY A 172 -19.26 16.78 -16.28
CA GLY A 172 -18.50 17.09 -17.50
C GLY A 172 -18.19 18.57 -17.69
N ASN A 173 -18.89 19.46 -16.99
CA ASN A 173 -18.60 20.89 -16.98
C ASN A 173 -17.37 21.24 -16.13
N CYS A 174 -16.94 20.35 -15.23
CA CYS A 174 -15.74 20.53 -14.42
C CYS A 174 -14.47 20.20 -15.24
N ARG A 175 -14.19 20.98 -16.29
CA ARG A 175 -13.08 20.71 -17.23
C ARG A 175 -11.69 20.74 -16.60
N LYS A 176 -11.55 21.31 -15.40
CA LYS A 176 -10.29 21.34 -14.63
C LYS A 176 -10.16 20.18 -13.64
N LEU A 177 -11.15 19.29 -13.57
CA LEU A 177 -11.15 18.16 -12.66
C LEU A 177 -10.02 17.21 -13.04
N SER A 178 -9.04 17.07 -12.15
CA SER A 178 -7.88 16.20 -12.31
C SER A 178 -7.93 14.98 -11.40
N ASN A 179 -8.66 15.07 -10.28
CA ASN A 179 -8.80 13.99 -9.31
C ASN A 179 -10.28 13.77 -8.98
N LEU A 180 -10.82 12.61 -9.37
CA LEU A 180 -12.14 12.16 -8.96
C LEU A 180 -12.01 10.88 -8.14
N SER A 181 -12.34 10.96 -6.86
CA SER A 181 -12.39 9.80 -5.96
C SER A 181 -13.81 9.56 -5.47
N ALA A 182 -14.48 8.57 -6.04
CA ALA A 182 -15.85 8.17 -5.74
C ALA A 182 -15.96 6.68 -5.35
N GLY A 183 -14.86 6.10 -4.85
CA GLY A 183 -14.83 4.71 -4.40
C GLY A 183 -15.66 4.45 -3.13
N ASN A 184 -16.05 3.19 -2.88
CA ASN A 184 -16.93 2.79 -1.76
C ASN A 184 -18.26 3.56 -1.79
N ASN A 185 -19.00 3.41 -2.89
CA ASN A 185 -20.32 4.01 -3.08
C ASN A 185 -21.30 2.94 -3.62
N ARG A 186 -22.44 3.36 -4.17
CA ARG A 186 -23.45 2.48 -4.78
C ARG A 186 -23.64 2.80 -6.26
N ILE A 187 -22.60 3.31 -6.93
CA ILE A 187 -22.67 3.81 -8.29
C ILE A 187 -22.91 2.64 -9.25
N LYS A 188 -24.00 2.71 -10.01
CA LYS A 188 -24.36 1.69 -11.01
C LYS A 188 -23.92 2.06 -12.42
N SER A 189 -23.81 3.36 -12.70
CA SER A 189 -23.37 3.87 -13.99
C SER A 189 -22.66 5.21 -13.86
N VAL A 190 -21.72 5.42 -14.77
CA VAL A 190 -21.01 6.68 -14.98
C VAL A 190 -21.53 7.29 -16.27
N THR A 191 -21.79 8.60 -16.25
CA THR A 191 -22.25 9.35 -17.41
C THR A 191 -21.15 9.52 -18.46
N LYS A 192 -21.53 9.52 -19.75
CA LYS A 192 -20.60 9.80 -20.86
C LYS A 192 -19.96 11.18 -20.75
N ASP A 193 -20.63 12.13 -20.11
CA ASP A 193 -20.13 13.49 -19.96
C ASP A 193 -18.89 13.58 -19.06
N LEU A 194 -18.58 12.54 -18.28
CA LEU A 194 -17.32 12.47 -17.55
C LEU A 194 -16.11 12.49 -18.50
N GLY A 195 -16.26 12.02 -19.75
CA GLY A 195 -15.25 12.12 -20.80
C GLY A 195 -14.86 13.57 -21.16
N ASN A 196 -15.65 14.57 -20.78
CA ASN A 196 -15.31 15.98 -20.98
C ASN A 196 -14.29 16.51 -19.95
N CYS A 197 -14.02 15.77 -18.87
CA CYS A 197 -13.01 16.10 -17.86
C CYS A 197 -11.62 15.64 -18.34
N THR A 198 -11.12 16.23 -19.43
CA THR A 198 -9.87 15.81 -20.09
C THR A 198 -8.60 16.02 -19.27
N ALA A 199 -8.68 16.76 -18.15
CA ALA A 199 -7.60 16.96 -17.20
C ALA A 199 -7.48 15.83 -16.15
N LEU A 200 -8.37 14.82 -16.16
CA LEU A 200 -8.37 13.72 -15.19
C LEU A 200 -7.07 12.92 -15.26
N THR A 201 -6.31 12.92 -14.17
CA THR A 201 -5.10 12.08 -13.99
C THR A 201 -5.33 10.93 -13.02
N TYR A 202 -6.31 11.06 -12.12
CA TYR A 202 -6.68 10.07 -11.12
C TYR A 202 -8.19 9.84 -11.13
N LEU A 203 -8.61 8.60 -11.40
CA LEU A 203 -10.01 8.18 -11.34
C LEU A 203 -10.16 6.95 -10.44
N ASN A 204 -10.85 7.14 -9.32
CA ASN A 204 -11.12 6.06 -8.38
C ASN A 204 -12.62 5.79 -8.25
N LEU A 205 -13.03 4.62 -8.72
CA LEU A 205 -14.41 4.11 -8.73
C LEU A 205 -14.50 2.75 -8.03
N ARG A 206 -13.53 2.41 -7.19
CA ARG A 206 -13.47 1.12 -6.49
C ARG A 206 -14.70 0.84 -5.63
N ASN A 207 -15.03 -0.42 -5.39
CA ASN A 207 -16.09 -0.85 -4.48
C ASN A 207 -17.42 -0.12 -4.80
N ASN A 208 -17.90 -0.31 -6.02
CA ASN A 208 -19.17 0.22 -6.52
C ASN A 208 -19.99 -0.94 -7.12
N LYS A 209 -20.97 -0.62 -7.98
CA LYS A 209 -21.84 -1.60 -8.66
C LYS A 209 -21.75 -1.44 -10.18
N LEU A 210 -20.57 -1.10 -10.69
CA LEU A 210 -20.34 -0.86 -12.11
C LEU A 210 -20.14 -2.18 -12.85
N SER A 211 -20.85 -2.37 -13.95
CA SER A 211 -20.61 -3.48 -14.90
C SER A 211 -19.99 -3.00 -16.21
N SER A 212 -20.07 -1.70 -16.50
CA SER A 212 -19.50 -1.05 -17.67
C SER A 212 -19.18 0.42 -17.36
N LEU A 213 -18.42 1.04 -18.27
CA LEU A 213 -18.07 2.45 -18.26
C LEU A 213 -18.22 2.99 -19.68
N PRO A 214 -18.51 4.29 -19.86
CA PRO A 214 -18.75 4.85 -21.18
C PRO A 214 -17.43 5.09 -21.94
N ASP A 215 -17.40 4.72 -23.23
CA ASP A 215 -16.21 4.82 -24.10
C ASP A 215 -15.63 6.24 -24.20
N SER A 216 -16.48 7.25 -23.99
CA SER A 216 -16.07 8.65 -23.88
C SER A 216 -14.96 8.92 -22.86
N LEU A 217 -14.73 8.02 -21.88
CA LEU A 217 -13.60 8.12 -20.95
C LEU A 217 -12.24 7.99 -21.65
N GLY A 218 -12.19 7.46 -22.88
CA GLY A 218 -10.98 7.47 -23.71
C GLY A 218 -10.50 8.89 -24.03
N ASN A 219 -11.40 9.88 -24.01
CA ASN A 219 -11.03 11.30 -24.14
C ASN A 219 -10.21 11.82 -22.95
N CYS A 220 -10.25 11.14 -21.80
CA CYS A 220 -9.44 11.45 -20.63
C CYS A 220 -8.05 10.84 -20.75
N PHE A 221 -7.36 11.10 -21.87
CA PHE A 221 -6.05 10.51 -22.19
C PHE A 221 -4.96 10.80 -21.15
N THR A 222 -5.17 11.77 -20.26
CA THR A 222 -4.24 12.12 -19.16
C THR A 222 -4.36 11.23 -17.93
N ILE A 223 -5.31 10.28 -17.88
CA ILE A 223 -5.47 9.36 -16.74
C ILE A 223 -4.19 8.54 -16.57
N GLN A 224 -3.60 8.61 -15.38
CA GLN A 224 -2.40 7.88 -15.01
C GLN A 224 -2.69 6.69 -14.08
N ARG A 225 -3.74 6.81 -13.26
CA ARG A 225 -4.14 5.80 -12.28
C ARG A 225 -5.64 5.60 -12.31
N LEU A 226 -6.05 4.35 -12.56
CA LEU A 226 -7.44 3.95 -12.67
C LEU A 226 -7.73 2.84 -11.66
N PHE A 227 -8.69 3.10 -10.76
CA PHE A 227 -9.08 2.16 -9.70
C PHE A 227 -10.53 1.72 -9.91
N LEU A 228 -10.70 0.45 -10.30
CA LEU A 228 -11.96 -0.21 -10.63
C LEU A 228 -12.21 -1.46 -9.77
N GLN A 229 -11.41 -1.67 -8.71
CA GLN A 229 -11.52 -2.88 -7.89
C GLN A 229 -12.91 -3.04 -7.29
N GLY A 230 -13.38 -4.26 -7.05
CA GLY A 230 -14.63 -4.49 -6.32
C GLY A 230 -15.86 -3.98 -7.07
N ASN A 231 -15.93 -4.27 -8.37
CA ASN A 231 -17.06 -3.95 -9.23
C ASN A 231 -17.60 -5.24 -9.88
N GLN A 232 -18.27 -5.15 -11.02
CA GLN A 232 -18.94 -6.25 -11.71
C GLN A 232 -18.49 -6.33 -13.18
N PHE A 233 -17.27 -5.90 -13.50
CA PHE A 233 -16.72 -5.95 -14.85
C PHE A 233 -16.48 -7.39 -15.29
N ASN A 234 -16.88 -7.73 -16.51
CA ASN A 234 -16.64 -9.05 -17.13
C ASN A 234 -15.48 -9.02 -18.14
N SER A 235 -15.09 -7.83 -18.59
CA SER A 235 -13.94 -7.55 -19.45
C SER A 235 -13.28 -6.23 -19.03
N ILE A 236 -12.05 -6.00 -19.48
CA ILE A 236 -11.42 -4.68 -19.40
C ILE A 236 -12.22 -3.75 -20.34
N PRO A 237 -12.67 -2.56 -19.89
CA PRO A 237 -13.39 -1.63 -20.77
C PRO A 237 -12.50 -1.09 -21.90
N ASP A 238 -13.00 -1.09 -23.14
CA ASP A 238 -12.21 -0.76 -24.34
C ASP A 238 -11.52 0.62 -24.30
N PHE A 239 -12.11 1.60 -23.63
CA PHE A 239 -11.48 2.92 -23.48
C PHE A 239 -10.13 2.87 -22.77
N VAL A 240 -9.87 1.83 -21.96
CA VAL A 240 -8.60 1.63 -21.24
C VAL A 240 -7.44 1.56 -22.23
N TYR A 241 -7.64 0.95 -23.40
CA TYR A 241 -6.61 0.84 -24.45
C TYR A 241 -6.28 2.20 -25.07
N GLN A 242 -7.19 3.17 -24.99
CA GLN A 242 -7.01 4.54 -25.50
C GLN A 242 -6.26 5.45 -24.52
N LEU A 243 -6.05 5.02 -23.26
CA LEU A 243 -5.43 5.84 -22.22
C LEU A 243 -3.89 5.87 -22.33
N GLN A 244 -3.38 6.76 -23.18
CA GLN A 244 -1.95 6.88 -23.51
C GLN A 244 -1.01 7.15 -22.32
N TRP A 245 -1.52 7.62 -21.19
CA TRP A 245 -0.75 7.91 -19.98
C TRP A 245 -1.04 6.95 -18.81
N LEU A 246 -1.85 5.92 -19.02
CA LEU A 246 -2.22 4.98 -17.97
C LEU A 246 -1.02 4.16 -17.54
N SER A 247 -0.59 4.39 -16.30
CA SER A 247 0.57 3.72 -15.70
C SER A 247 0.20 2.61 -14.72
N LYS A 248 -0.96 2.74 -14.07
CA LYS A 248 -1.45 1.80 -13.05
C LYS A 248 -2.94 1.53 -13.22
N LEU A 249 -3.28 0.26 -13.40
CA LEU A 249 -4.65 -0.24 -13.47
C LEU A 249 -4.90 -1.21 -12.31
N TYR A 250 -5.95 -0.93 -11.54
CA TYR A 250 -6.44 -1.82 -10.49
C TYR A 250 -7.86 -2.26 -10.85
N ILE A 251 -8.05 -3.54 -11.15
CA ILE A 251 -9.36 -4.11 -11.51
C ILE A 251 -9.59 -5.48 -10.83
N ASN A 252 -8.90 -5.73 -9.71
CA ASN A 252 -9.13 -6.90 -8.87
C ASN A 252 -10.53 -6.94 -8.25
N HIS A 253 -10.98 -8.11 -7.78
CA HIS A 253 -12.37 -8.32 -7.28
C HIS A 253 -13.42 -7.93 -8.33
N ASN A 254 -13.34 -8.52 -9.52
CA ASN A 254 -14.31 -8.39 -10.61
C ASN A 254 -14.63 -9.80 -11.17
N ASN A 255 -15.24 -9.88 -12.36
CA ASN A 255 -15.63 -11.13 -13.01
C ASN A 255 -14.89 -11.33 -14.35
N LEU A 256 -13.66 -10.82 -14.48
CA LEU A 256 -12.86 -10.95 -15.70
C LEU A 256 -12.55 -12.43 -15.97
N LYS A 257 -12.71 -12.88 -17.22
CA LYS A 257 -12.43 -14.26 -17.64
C LYS A 257 -11.19 -14.40 -18.51
N GLU A 258 -10.90 -13.37 -19.28
CA GLU A 258 -9.78 -13.32 -20.20
C GLU A 258 -9.15 -11.93 -20.19
N ILE A 259 -7.88 -11.88 -20.58
CA ILE A 259 -7.09 -10.64 -20.65
C ILE A 259 -6.36 -10.59 -21.98
N ASP A 260 -6.53 -9.48 -22.70
CA ASP A 260 -5.80 -9.19 -23.93
C ASP A 260 -5.50 -7.68 -24.02
N PHE A 261 -4.22 -7.34 -24.10
CA PHE A 261 -3.73 -5.97 -24.31
C PHE A 261 -3.13 -5.77 -25.71
N SER A 262 -3.63 -6.49 -26.72
CA SER A 262 -3.20 -6.34 -28.11
C SER A 262 -3.47 -4.95 -28.71
N GLU A 263 -4.48 -4.23 -28.20
CA GLU A 263 -4.92 -2.94 -28.72
C GLU A 263 -4.41 -1.72 -27.93
N GLY A 264 -3.61 -1.91 -26.87
CA GLY A 264 -3.01 -0.78 -26.13
C GLY A 264 -2.43 -1.13 -24.76
N GLY A 265 -2.25 -0.12 -23.92
CA GLY A 265 -1.61 -0.27 -22.61
C GLY A 265 -0.10 0.02 -22.61
N ASP A 266 0.41 0.73 -23.63
CA ASP A 266 1.84 0.97 -23.89
C ASP A 266 2.66 1.53 -22.71
N ARG A 267 2.02 2.20 -21.74
CA ARG A 267 2.67 2.77 -20.54
C ARG A 267 2.34 2.04 -19.24
N LEU A 268 1.62 0.93 -19.31
CA LEU A 268 1.12 0.24 -18.13
C LEU A 268 2.26 -0.51 -17.44
N THR A 269 2.68 0.02 -16.28
CA THR A 269 3.75 -0.57 -15.47
C THR A 269 3.24 -1.45 -14.34
N PHE A 270 1.97 -1.28 -13.95
CA PHE A 270 1.36 -1.98 -12.83
C PHE A 270 -0.06 -2.42 -13.21
N LEU A 271 -0.32 -3.71 -13.07
CA LEU A 271 -1.61 -4.33 -13.37
C LEU A 271 -2.03 -5.26 -12.23
N GLU A 272 -3.12 -4.90 -11.57
CA GLU A 272 -3.71 -5.66 -10.48
C GLU A 272 -5.04 -6.30 -10.93
N LEU A 273 -5.00 -7.62 -11.09
CA LEU A 273 -6.05 -8.49 -11.63
C LEU A 273 -6.48 -9.58 -10.64
N SER A 274 -6.05 -9.51 -9.37
CA SER A 274 -6.37 -10.53 -8.39
C SER A 274 -7.88 -10.70 -8.17
N ASP A 275 -8.31 -11.84 -7.65
CA ASP A 275 -9.70 -12.11 -7.29
C ASP A 275 -10.66 -11.87 -8.49
N ASN A 276 -10.35 -12.50 -9.62
CA ASN A 276 -11.18 -12.54 -10.82
C ASN A 276 -11.47 -14.01 -11.21
N GLN A 277 -11.96 -14.23 -12.42
CA GLN A 277 -12.23 -15.57 -12.97
C GLN A 277 -11.31 -15.85 -14.18
N ILE A 278 -10.10 -15.27 -14.19
CA ILE A 278 -9.23 -15.27 -15.37
C ILE A 278 -8.69 -16.68 -15.59
N SER A 279 -8.96 -17.24 -16.76
CA SER A 279 -8.43 -18.54 -17.20
C SER A 279 -7.49 -18.42 -18.41
N VAL A 280 -7.56 -17.33 -19.16
CA VAL A 280 -6.77 -17.10 -20.38
C VAL A 280 -6.14 -15.70 -20.36
N ILE A 281 -4.86 -15.61 -20.74
CA ILE A 281 -4.14 -14.35 -20.91
C ILE A 281 -3.39 -14.44 -22.26
N SER A 282 -3.74 -13.58 -23.22
CA SER A 282 -3.21 -13.65 -24.58
C SER A 282 -2.05 -12.67 -24.81
N ASN A 283 -2.26 -11.37 -24.57
CA ASN A 283 -1.22 -10.35 -24.67
C ASN A 283 -1.18 -9.49 -23.42
N LEU A 284 0.03 -9.04 -23.09
CA LEU A 284 0.30 -8.14 -21.99
C LEU A 284 1.21 -6.99 -22.44
N PRO A 285 1.13 -5.80 -21.82
CA PRO A 285 1.99 -4.70 -22.18
C PRO A 285 3.46 -5.01 -21.89
N GLU A 286 4.35 -4.76 -22.86
CA GLU A 286 5.79 -5.00 -22.71
C GLU A 286 6.43 -4.18 -21.56
N THR A 287 5.83 -3.04 -21.22
CA THR A 287 6.28 -2.11 -20.17
C THR A 287 5.91 -2.54 -18.75
N LEU A 288 5.21 -3.67 -18.60
CA LEU A 288 4.70 -4.12 -17.32
C LEU A 288 5.84 -4.54 -16.37
N GLU A 289 5.89 -3.93 -15.19
CA GLU A 289 6.86 -4.26 -14.14
C GLU A 289 6.24 -5.12 -13.02
N VAL A 290 4.94 -4.97 -12.78
CA VAL A 290 4.22 -5.64 -11.70
C VAL A 290 2.90 -6.19 -12.20
N LEU A 291 2.73 -7.50 -12.04
CA LEU A 291 1.51 -8.22 -12.37
C LEU A 291 1.01 -9.02 -11.17
N HIS A 292 -0.22 -8.74 -10.76
CA HIS A 292 -0.91 -9.47 -9.71
C HIS A 292 -2.10 -10.22 -10.28
N LEU A 293 -2.06 -11.54 -10.19
CA LEU A 293 -3.06 -12.50 -10.69
C LEU A 293 -3.49 -13.47 -9.57
N LEU A 294 -3.38 -13.05 -8.31
CA LEU A 294 -3.76 -13.85 -7.15
C LEU A 294 -5.24 -14.27 -7.24
N ASN A 295 -5.59 -15.49 -6.82
CA ASN A 295 -6.99 -15.95 -6.75
C ASN A 295 -7.73 -15.84 -8.10
N ASN A 296 -7.25 -16.57 -9.11
CA ASN A 296 -7.84 -16.67 -10.45
C ASN A 296 -8.00 -18.15 -10.86
N GLN A 297 -8.30 -18.43 -12.13
CA GLN A 297 -8.61 -19.76 -12.65
C GLN A 297 -7.56 -20.29 -13.64
N LEU A 298 -6.33 -19.77 -13.60
CA LEU A 298 -5.26 -20.19 -14.51
C LEU A 298 -4.90 -21.66 -14.26
N GLN A 299 -4.91 -22.48 -15.31
CA GLN A 299 -4.51 -23.90 -15.27
C GLN A 299 -3.06 -24.12 -15.74
N GLU A 300 -2.56 -23.18 -16.54
CA GLU A 300 -1.21 -23.17 -17.11
C GLU A 300 -0.50 -21.89 -16.69
N PHE A 301 0.84 -21.91 -16.70
CA PHE A 301 1.62 -20.70 -16.51
C PHE A 301 1.38 -19.76 -17.69
N PRO A 302 1.05 -18.48 -17.47
CA PRO A 302 0.64 -17.59 -18.56
C PRO A 302 1.85 -17.15 -19.40
N GLU A 303 2.12 -17.80 -20.54
CA GLU A 303 3.28 -17.48 -21.40
C GLU A 303 3.31 -16.04 -21.91
N ALA A 304 2.16 -15.36 -21.98
CA ALA A 304 2.08 -13.93 -22.31
C ALA A 304 2.99 -13.04 -21.45
N VAL A 305 3.33 -13.46 -20.21
CA VAL A 305 4.26 -12.70 -19.35
C VAL A 305 5.68 -12.61 -19.92
N PHE A 306 6.05 -13.47 -20.88
CA PHE A 306 7.34 -13.40 -21.56
C PHE A 306 7.44 -12.21 -22.51
N GLN A 307 6.32 -11.57 -22.90
CA GLN A 307 6.33 -10.28 -23.62
C GLN A 307 6.87 -9.15 -22.71
N CYS A 308 6.67 -9.28 -21.39
CA CYS A 308 7.03 -8.29 -20.39
C CYS A 308 8.49 -8.45 -19.94
N SER A 309 9.47 -8.17 -20.80
CA SER A 309 10.90 -8.36 -20.47
C SER A 309 11.35 -7.62 -19.20
N GLY A 310 10.69 -6.52 -18.84
CA GLY A 310 10.94 -5.74 -17.62
C GLY A 310 10.18 -6.18 -16.36
N LEU A 311 9.43 -7.30 -16.39
CA LEU A 311 8.59 -7.74 -15.29
C LEU A 311 9.41 -8.12 -14.05
N LYS A 312 9.18 -7.41 -12.95
CA LYS A 312 9.91 -7.56 -11.68
C LYS A 312 9.12 -8.42 -10.67
N MET A 313 7.81 -8.30 -10.65
CA MET A 313 6.96 -8.99 -9.67
C MET A 313 5.79 -9.67 -10.35
N LEU A 314 5.66 -10.97 -10.12
CA LEU A 314 4.60 -11.82 -10.64
C LEU A 314 3.95 -12.59 -9.49
N HIS A 315 2.69 -12.28 -9.19
CA HIS A 315 1.90 -13.03 -8.21
C HIS A 315 0.85 -13.88 -8.91
N LEU A 316 0.98 -15.20 -8.77
CA LEU A 316 0.11 -16.23 -9.35
C LEU A 316 -0.49 -17.13 -8.26
N ASN A 317 -0.38 -16.75 -6.99
CA ASN A 317 -0.88 -17.58 -5.89
C ASN A 317 -2.40 -17.78 -5.96
N LEU A 318 -2.89 -18.89 -5.40
CA LEU A 318 -4.30 -19.28 -5.45
C LEU A 318 -4.83 -19.40 -6.90
N ASN A 319 -4.09 -20.09 -7.77
CA ASN A 319 -4.58 -20.52 -9.09
C ASN A 319 -4.59 -22.06 -9.15
N ASN A 320 -4.83 -22.62 -10.35
CA ASN A 320 -4.84 -24.05 -10.62
C ASN A 320 -3.65 -24.50 -11.49
N ILE A 321 -2.54 -23.77 -11.45
CA ILE A 321 -1.38 -24.01 -12.32
C ILE A 321 -0.73 -25.35 -11.96
N LEU A 322 -0.63 -26.24 -12.95
CA LEU A 322 -0.06 -27.58 -12.78
C LEU A 322 1.45 -27.62 -12.97
N GLU A 323 2.00 -26.79 -13.85
CA GLU A 323 3.41 -26.83 -14.24
C GLU A 323 3.96 -25.41 -14.40
N VAL A 324 5.27 -25.26 -14.19
CA VAL A 324 6.00 -24.04 -14.54
C VAL A 324 6.72 -24.31 -15.86
N PRO A 325 6.96 -23.28 -16.68
CA PRO A 325 7.64 -23.43 -17.96
C PRO A 325 9.08 -23.90 -17.76
N ASP A 326 9.60 -24.70 -18.69
CA ASP A 326 11.00 -25.16 -18.69
C ASP A 326 11.99 -24.01 -18.84
N ASP A 327 11.56 -22.92 -19.48
CA ASP A 327 12.34 -21.73 -19.73
C ASP A 327 11.52 -20.47 -19.39
N PHE A 328 12.06 -19.60 -18.53
CA PHE A 328 11.44 -18.32 -18.17
C PHE A 328 11.73 -17.17 -19.16
N GLY A 329 12.41 -17.49 -20.27
CA GLY A 329 12.72 -16.59 -21.37
C GLY A 329 13.39 -15.29 -20.90
N PRO A 330 12.84 -14.12 -21.25
CA PRO A 330 13.42 -12.84 -20.88
C PRO A 330 13.32 -12.54 -19.37
N LEU A 331 12.47 -13.25 -18.64
CA LEU A 331 12.26 -13.03 -17.20
C LEU A 331 13.43 -13.48 -16.32
N LYS A 332 14.37 -14.27 -16.87
CA LYS A 332 15.56 -14.79 -16.16
C LYS A 332 16.36 -13.71 -15.41
N THR A 333 16.38 -12.50 -15.95
CA THR A 333 17.20 -11.39 -15.44
C THR A 333 16.39 -10.25 -14.81
N SER A 334 15.08 -10.20 -15.03
CA SER A 334 14.22 -9.13 -14.54
C SER A 334 13.36 -9.52 -13.35
N LEU A 335 12.90 -10.78 -13.29
CA LEU A 335 11.94 -11.22 -12.28
C LEU A 335 12.61 -11.36 -10.90
N LYS A 336 12.18 -10.50 -9.98
CA LYS A 336 12.67 -10.43 -8.60
C LYS A 336 11.78 -11.20 -7.62
N MET A 337 10.48 -11.28 -7.91
CA MET A 337 9.53 -11.95 -7.05
C MET A 337 8.56 -12.80 -7.87
N LEU A 338 8.46 -14.07 -7.51
CA LEU A 338 7.49 -15.01 -8.05
C LEU A 338 6.72 -15.66 -6.90
N ASN A 339 5.40 -15.46 -6.85
CA ASN A 339 4.55 -16.09 -5.85
C ASN A 339 3.60 -17.09 -6.51
N MET A 340 3.82 -18.38 -6.25
CA MET A 340 3.02 -19.50 -6.77
C MET A 340 2.20 -20.20 -5.66
N MET A 341 2.05 -19.60 -4.47
CA MET A 341 1.41 -20.27 -3.32
C MET A 341 0.05 -20.86 -3.64
N LYS A 342 -0.21 -22.06 -3.13
CA LYS A 342 -1.51 -22.74 -3.26
C LYS A 342 -1.91 -23.04 -4.71
N ASN A 343 -0.93 -23.26 -5.60
CA ASN A 343 -1.13 -23.94 -6.88
C ASN A 343 -0.79 -25.44 -6.76
N PRO A 344 -1.47 -26.33 -7.50
CA PRO A 344 -1.18 -27.76 -7.53
C PRO A 344 0.04 -28.13 -8.41
N VAL A 345 1.14 -27.37 -8.33
CA VAL A 345 2.31 -27.52 -9.22
C VAL A 345 3.00 -28.87 -9.02
N ARG A 346 3.30 -29.58 -10.12
CA ARG A 346 3.89 -30.93 -10.18
C ARG A 346 5.27 -31.01 -10.85
N THR A 347 5.84 -29.87 -11.21
CA THR A 347 7.07 -29.78 -12.03
C THR A 347 8.39 -29.85 -11.23
N ASP A 348 9.49 -30.11 -11.94
CA ASP A 348 10.88 -30.08 -11.47
C ASP A 348 11.33 -28.63 -11.20
N PRO A 349 11.95 -28.32 -10.05
CA PRO A 349 12.48 -27.00 -9.75
C PRO A 349 13.62 -26.50 -10.66
N GLY A 350 14.18 -27.33 -11.55
CA GLY A 350 15.29 -26.97 -12.45
C GLY A 350 15.08 -25.68 -13.25
N ALA A 351 13.87 -25.45 -13.79
CA ALA A 351 13.55 -24.24 -14.53
C ALA A 351 13.70 -22.94 -13.70
N LEU A 352 13.47 -23.02 -12.38
CA LEU A 352 13.53 -21.88 -11.48
C LEU A 352 14.96 -21.42 -11.20
N LEU A 353 15.95 -22.31 -11.36
CA LEU A 353 17.37 -21.97 -11.23
C LEU A 353 17.83 -20.98 -12.31
N GLN A 354 17.06 -20.82 -13.39
CA GLN A 354 17.34 -19.87 -14.46
C GLN A 354 17.03 -18.41 -14.05
N LEU A 355 16.23 -18.20 -13.00
CA LEU A 355 15.83 -16.88 -12.51
C LEU A 355 16.92 -16.25 -11.62
N LYS A 356 18.00 -15.78 -12.24
CA LYS A 356 19.19 -15.22 -11.56
C LYS A 356 18.90 -13.99 -10.69
N ALA A 357 17.86 -13.22 -11.03
CA ALA A 357 17.48 -12.00 -10.31
C ALA A 357 16.49 -12.23 -9.16
N LEU A 358 16.06 -13.49 -8.93
CA LEU A 358 14.99 -13.80 -7.99
C LEU A 358 15.43 -13.57 -6.54
N GLU A 359 14.83 -12.57 -5.91
CA GLU A 359 15.01 -12.23 -4.50
C GLU A 359 13.97 -12.93 -3.61
N GLY A 360 12.81 -13.31 -4.17
CA GLY A 360 11.73 -13.98 -3.44
C GLY A 360 10.94 -14.99 -4.27
N LEU A 361 10.78 -16.21 -3.72
CA LEU A 361 9.96 -17.29 -4.27
C LEU A 361 9.10 -17.93 -3.18
N SER A 362 7.83 -18.17 -3.47
CA SER A 362 6.91 -18.87 -2.56
C SER A 362 5.98 -19.83 -3.30
N GLY A 363 5.62 -20.95 -2.65
CA GLY A 363 4.39 -21.67 -2.99
C GLY A 363 4.43 -22.92 -3.85
N LEU A 364 5.62 -23.41 -4.17
CA LEU A 364 5.82 -24.64 -4.94
C LEU A 364 5.85 -25.86 -4.02
N VAL A 365 4.69 -26.30 -3.53
CA VAL A 365 4.60 -27.53 -2.71
C VAL A 365 3.26 -28.22 -2.96
N LYS A 366 3.21 -29.22 -3.86
CA LYS A 366 2.13 -30.23 -3.90
C LYS A 366 2.41 -31.45 -4.80
N THR A 367 3.53 -32.14 -4.57
CA THR A 367 3.65 -33.58 -4.91
C THR A 367 4.33 -34.31 -3.75
N ASN A 368 4.01 -35.59 -3.61
CA ASN A 368 4.22 -36.44 -2.45
C ASN A 368 5.71 -36.80 -2.14
N GLN A 369 6.66 -35.87 -2.32
CA GLN A 369 8.06 -36.00 -1.92
C GLN A 369 8.59 -34.64 -1.41
N VAL A 370 8.38 -34.42 -0.12
CA VAL A 370 8.57 -33.14 0.59
C VAL A 370 10.04 -32.71 0.90
N PRO A 371 11.13 -33.48 0.65
CA PRO A 371 12.47 -32.93 0.93
C PRO A 371 13.10 -32.06 -0.17
N MET A 372 12.87 -32.30 -1.47
CA MET A 372 13.78 -31.83 -2.55
C MET A 372 13.59 -30.36 -2.99
N VAL A 373 12.35 -29.88 -3.10
CA VAL A 373 12.05 -28.48 -3.47
C VAL A 373 12.32 -27.52 -2.31
N ILE A 374 12.09 -27.98 -1.08
CA ILE A 374 12.52 -27.27 0.14
C ILE A 374 14.05 -27.26 0.24
N SER A 375 14.75 -28.33 -0.17
CA SER A 375 16.22 -28.35 -0.23
C SER A 375 16.83 -27.60 -1.43
N VAL A 376 16.07 -27.30 -2.50
CA VAL A 376 16.50 -26.45 -3.62
C VAL A 376 16.25 -24.96 -3.34
N LEU A 377 15.10 -24.61 -2.75
CA LEU A 377 14.88 -23.26 -2.19
C LEU A 377 15.73 -22.99 -0.95
N GLN A 378 16.05 -24.04 -0.18
CA GLN A 378 17.12 -24.00 0.81
C GLN A 378 18.49 -24.01 0.15
N ALA A 379 18.79 -24.67 -0.97
CA ALA A 379 20.10 -24.60 -1.64
C ALA A 379 20.36 -23.23 -2.30
N CYS A 380 19.32 -22.58 -2.81
CA CYS A 380 19.33 -21.18 -3.26
C CYS A 380 19.27 -20.18 -2.08
N ARG A 381 18.91 -20.62 -0.87
CA ARG A 381 19.13 -19.90 0.41
C ARG A 381 20.44 -20.29 1.13
N ASN A 382 21.09 -21.40 0.75
CA ASN A 382 22.23 -22.08 1.40
C ASN A 382 23.45 -22.19 0.46
N GLY A 383 23.49 -21.47 -0.65
CA GLY A 383 24.67 -21.33 -1.50
C GLY A 383 25.27 -22.63 -2.05
N TRP A 384 24.48 -23.48 -2.70
CA TRP A 384 25.07 -24.47 -3.61
C TRP A 384 25.24 -23.85 -5.01
N ILE A 385 26.26 -23.02 -5.13
CA ILE A 385 27.05 -22.94 -6.36
C ILE A 385 28.46 -23.33 -5.93
N ALA A 386 28.84 -24.56 -6.25
CA ALA A 386 30.25 -24.94 -6.23
C ALA A 386 30.94 -24.16 -7.37
N GLY A 387 31.86 -23.24 -7.03
CA GLY A 387 32.64 -22.47 -8.01
C GLY A 387 32.81 -20.98 -7.67
N GLU A 388 33.36 -20.22 -8.63
CA GLU A 388 33.84 -18.82 -8.49
C GLU A 388 32.79 -17.80 -8.00
N GLU A 389 31.51 -18.15 -7.98
CA GLU A 389 30.39 -17.24 -7.64
C GLU A 389 30.05 -17.18 -6.14
N GLY A 390 30.58 -18.09 -5.32
CA GLY A 390 30.34 -18.17 -3.86
C GLY A 390 30.69 -16.94 -3.02
N PRO A 391 31.80 -16.20 -3.28
CA PRO A 391 32.20 -15.01 -2.50
C PRO A 391 31.26 -13.80 -2.65
N VAL A 392 30.58 -13.66 -3.79
CA VAL A 392 29.60 -12.59 -4.06
C VAL A 392 28.32 -12.83 -3.25
N PHE A 393 27.95 -14.11 -3.07
CA PHE A 393 26.74 -14.57 -2.39
C PHE A 393 26.78 -14.35 -0.86
N LEU A 394 27.95 -14.55 -0.23
CA LEU A 394 28.20 -14.23 1.18
C LEU A 394 28.01 -12.74 1.53
N LYS A 395 28.22 -11.84 0.57
CA LYS A 395 28.11 -10.39 0.75
C LYS A 395 26.66 -9.92 0.81
N LEU A 396 25.72 -10.67 0.21
CA LEU A 396 24.28 -10.35 0.13
C LEU A 396 23.50 -10.81 1.37
N LEU A 397 23.83 -12.00 1.90
CA LEU A 397 23.26 -12.55 3.14
C LEU A 397 23.55 -11.66 4.37
N MET A 398 24.70 -10.99 4.42
CA MET A 398 25.08 -10.11 5.53
C MET A 398 24.32 -8.77 5.55
N THR A 399 23.75 -8.34 4.43
CA THR A 399 23.07 -7.04 4.29
C THR A 399 21.60 -7.08 4.71
N ASN A 400 20.96 -8.25 4.71
CA ASN A 400 19.49 -8.38 4.80
C ASN A 400 18.91 -8.84 6.16
N LYS A 401 19.73 -8.96 7.22
CA LYS A 401 19.30 -9.27 8.61
C LYS A 401 18.19 -10.35 8.72
N ALA A 402 18.26 -11.43 7.96
CA ALA A 402 17.32 -12.54 8.12
C ALA A 402 17.64 -13.34 9.40
N ASP A 403 16.62 -13.58 10.24
CA ASP A 403 16.75 -14.37 11.47
C ASP A 403 17.09 -15.83 11.15
N VAL A 404 18.26 -16.26 11.63
CA VAL A 404 18.91 -17.55 11.30
C VAL A 404 18.49 -18.66 12.29
N GLN A 405 17.45 -18.46 13.10
CA GLN A 405 17.17 -19.32 14.26
C GLN A 405 16.54 -20.69 13.92
N ASP A 406 16.07 -20.91 12.69
CA ASP A 406 15.33 -22.13 12.30
C ASP A 406 16.11 -23.10 11.40
N LEU A 407 17.44 -23.00 11.33
CA LEU A 407 18.25 -24.01 10.65
C LEU A 407 18.30 -25.30 11.47
N SER A 408 17.75 -26.39 10.94
CA SER A 408 17.87 -27.72 11.56
C SER A 408 19.35 -28.15 11.65
N ALA A 409 19.70 -28.89 12.71
CA ALA A 409 21.07 -29.40 12.93
C ALA A 409 21.61 -30.22 11.74
N SER A 410 20.71 -30.87 10.99
CA SER A 410 21.04 -31.66 9.80
C SER A 410 21.44 -30.79 8.61
N SER A 411 20.71 -29.68 8.38
CA SER A 411 21.06 -28.68 7.37
C SER A 411 22.37 -27.96 7.72
N PHE A 412 22.65 -27.81 9.02
CA PHE A 412 23.89 -27.23 9.56
C PHE A 412 25.12 -28.13 9.35
N ILE A 413 24.99 -29.45 9.52
CA ILE A 413 26.08 -30.41 9.32
C ILE A 413 26.42 -30.60 7.84
N ASN A 414 25.41 -30.64 6.95
CA ASN A 414 25.66 -30.73 5.50
C ASN A 414 26.38 -29.49 4.94
N PHE A 415 26.20 -28.32 5.56
CA PHE A 415 26.90 -27.09 5.19
C PHE A 415 28.38 -27.08 5.61
N LEU A 416 28.74 -27.79 6.68
CA LEU A 416 30.13 -27.91 7.16
C LEU A 416 30.95 -28.96 6.39
N ASN A 417 30.29 -29.86 5.66
CA ASN A 417 30.91 -30.95 4.91
C ASN A 417 31.17 -30.60 3.42
N VAL A 418 31.04 -29.33 3.03
CA VAL A 418 31.40 -28.89 1.68
C VAL A 418 32.93 -28.96 1.50
N ASN A 419 33.38 -29.65 0.45
CA ASN A 419 34.80 -29.81 0.08
C ASN A 419 35.42 -28.53 -0.50
N ASP A 420 35.30 -27.40 0.20
CA ASP A 420 36.02 -26.16 -0.07
C ASP A 420 36.72 -25.69 1.23
N PRO A 421 38.08 -25.76 1.29
CA PRO A 421 38.85 -25.40 2.48
C PRO A 421 38.71 -23.93 2.91
N GLU A 422 38.57 -23.02 1.94
CA GLU A 422 38.49 -21.58 2.20
C GLU A 422 37.10 -21.19 2.72
N MET A 423 36.06 -21.81 2.15
CA MET A 423 34.67 -21.67 2.61
C MET A 423 34.52 -22.19 4.04
N THR A 424 35.08 -23.36 4.34
CA THR A 424 35.08 -23.99 5.67
C THR A 424 35.68 -23.07 6.74
N GLN A 425 36.78 -22.39 6.43
CA GLN A 425 37.47 -21.50 7.36
C GLN A 425 36.67 -20.21 7.64
N LYS A 426 36.00 -19.65 6.61
CA LYS A 426 35.16 -18.44 6.73
C LYS A 426 33.87 -18.72 7.51
N VAL A 427 33.22 -19.86 7.28
CA VAL A 427 32.01 -20.31 8.00
C VAL A 427 32.31 -20.56 9.48
N ARG A 428 33.43 -21.23 9.80
CA ARG A 428 33.92 -21.41 11.18
C ARG A 428 34.10 -20.08 11.91
N LYS A 429 34.65 -19.07 11.24
CA LYS A 429 34.89 -17.73 11.79
C LYS A 429 33.59 -16.95 12.06
N PHE A 430 32.55 -17.17 11.25
CA PHE A 430 31.23 -16.54 11.37
C PHE A 430 30.40 -17.14 12.52
N ILE A 431 30.34 -18.47 12.63
CA ILE A 431 29.69 -19.18 13.75
C ILE A 431 30.28 -18.70 15.08
N PHE A 432 31.61 -18.57 15.13
CA PHE A 432 32.36 -18.04 16.28
C PHE A 432 31.94 -16.62 16.69
N LYS A 433 31.47 -15.80 15.74
CA LYS A 433 31.22 -14.37 15.93
C LYS A 433 29.74 -14.03 16.17
N LYS A 434 28.80 -14.88 15.72
CA LYS A 434 27.36 -14.58 15.68
C LYS A 434 26.45 -15.50 16.50
N VAL A 435 26.78 -16.79 16.65
CA VAL A 435 25.93 -17.76 17.39
C VAL A 435 26.11 -17.67 18.90
N SER A 436 26.94 -16.75 19.38
CA SER A 436 27.22 -16.62 20.79
C SER A 436 27.67 -17.96 21.42
N ILE A 437 28.92 -18.33 21.14
CA ILE A 437 29.78 -18.98 22.14
C ILE A 437 30.73 -17.92 22.76
N PRO A 438 30.29 -16.86 23.46
CA PRO A 438 31.20 -15.95 24.14
C PRO A 438 30.87 -16.00 25.64
N LEU A 439 30.85 -17.19 26.23
CA LEU A 439 30.87 -17.31 27.70
C LEU A 439 31.65 -18.52 28.24
N TYR A 440 32.32 -19.30 27.39
CA TYR A 440 33.35 -20.24 27.84
C TYR A 440 34.68 -20.14 27.09
N ARG A 441 35.00 -18.93 26.58
CA ARG A 441 36.34 -18.60 26.06
C ARG A 441 37.47 -18.68 27.11
N LYS A 442 37.21 -19.11 28.36
CA LYS A 442 38.23 -19.21 29.42
C LYS A 442 38.32 -20.53 30.19
N LYS A 443 37.49 -21.55 29.95
CA LYS A 443 37.56 -22.82 30.72
C LYS A 443 37.09 -24.06 29.95
N LEU A 444 37.69 -24.34 28.79
CA LEU A 444 37.78 -25.73 28.31
C LEU A 444 39.27 -26.01 28.08
N LYS A 445 39.96 -26.29 29.19
CA LYS A 445 41.33 -26.81 29.16
C LYS A 445 41.27 -28.34 29.03
N ARG A 446 42.42 -28.96 28.72
CA ARG A 446 42.61 -30.41 28.81
C ARG A 446 42.10 -30.91 30.18
N GLY A 447 41.22 -31.92 30.22
CA GLY A 447 40.68 -32.53 31.45
C GLY A 447 39.28 -32.08 31.88
N HIS A 448 38.51 -31.42 31.01
CA HIS A 448 37.11 -31.05 31.29
C HIS A 448 36.12 -32.15 30.87
N ASN A 449 35.03 -32.30 31.64
CA ASN A 449 33.95 -33.25 31.37
C ASN A 449 32.72 -32.52 30.79
N LEU A 450 32.06 -33.14 29.82
CA LEU A 450 30.80 -32.68 29.22
C LEU A 450 29.69 -33.70 29.50
N SER A 451 28.57 -33.25 30.07
CA SER A 451 27.36 -34.05 30.26
C SER A 451 26.43 -33.89 29.06
N VAL A 452 25.96 -35.00 28.51
CA VAL A 452 24.94 -35.03 27.46
C VAL A 452 23.60 -35.30 28.13
N PHE A 453 22.63 -34.39 27.98
CA PHE A 453 21.26 -34.61 28.47
C PHE A 453 20.38 -35.14 27.34
N GLY A 454 19.85 -36.37 27.51
CA GLY A 454 18.89 -37.00 26.60
C GLY A 454 19.49 -37.90 25.53
N GLU A 455 18.64 -38.65 24.82
CA GLU A 455 19.03 -39.51 23.70
C GLU A 455 19.54 -38.68 22.53
N THR A 456 20.85 -38.74 22.27
CA THR A 456 21.44 -38.19 21.05
C THR A 456 21.42 -39.23 19.94
N ALA A 457 21.05 -38.84 18.72
CA ALA A 457 21.12 -39.69 17.53
C ALA A 457 22.56 -39.99 17.04
N PHE A 458 23.58 -39.59 17.81
CA PHE A 458 24.98 -39.86 17.52
C PHE A 458 25.49 -41.01 18.38
N ASP A 459 26.31 -41.88 17.79
CA ASP A 459 27.07 -42.88 18.53
C ASP A 459 28.03 -42.17 19.50
N VAL A 460 27.84 -42.41 20.80
CA VAL A 460 28.62 -41.80 21.88
C VAL A 460 30.12 -42.10 21.73
N ASN A 461 30.46 -43.28 21.21
CA ASN A 461 31.85 -43.68 21.01
C ASN A 461 32.49 -42.89 19.86
N TRP A 462 31.73 -42.63 18.79
CA TRP A 462 32.20 -41.78 17.69
C TRP A 462 32.47 -40.35 18.15
N LEU A 463 31.58 -39.80 18.99
CA LEU A 463 31.73 -38.45 19.53
C LEU A 463 32.89 -38.35 20.52
N GLU A 464 33.13 -39.38 21.33
CA GLU A 464 34.32 -39.49 22.18
C GLU A 464 35.63 -39.53 21.36
N GLU A 465 35.68 -40.29 20.26
CA GLU A 465 36.88 -40.33 19.41
C GLU A 465 37.25 -38.96 18.83
N GLN A 466 36.25 -38.18 18.42
CA GLN A 466 36.48 -36.84 17.86
C GLN A 466 36.93 -35.82 18.91
N LEU A 467 36.55 -36.01 20.17
CA LEU A 467 36.89 -35.11 21.28
C LEU A 467 38.20 -35.49 22.00
N LYS A 468 38.67 -36.74 21.81
CA LYS A 468 39.91 -37.29 22.36
C LYS A 468 41.17 -36.45 22.10
N PRO A 469 41.39 -35.85 20.91
CA PRO A 469 42.57 -35.00 20.65
C PRO A 469 42.60 -33.74 21.52
N PHE A 470 41.44 -33.31 22.03
CA PHE A 470 41.29 -32.13 22.86
C PHE A 470 41.32 -32.46 24.38
N GLY A 471 41.43 -33.74 24.75
CA GLY A 471 41.53 -34.20 26.13
C GLY A 471 40.24 -33.99 26.94
N ILE A 472 39.10 -34.07 26.26
CA ILE A 472 37.75 -33.88 26.82
C ILE A 472 37.09 -35.26 26.94
N LYS A 473 36.48 -35.57 28.08
CA LYS A 473 35.74 -36.82 28.32
C LYS A 473 34.23 -36.55 28.36
N ILE A 474 33.45 -37.47 27.79
CA ILE A 474 32.00 -37.48 27.92
C ILE A 474 31.64 -38.28 29.19
N LEU A 475 30.81 -37.74 30.07
CA LEU A 475 30.31 -38.48 31.23
C LEU A 475 28.95 -39.09 30.91
N ASN A 476 28.87 -40.42 30.94
CA ASN A 476 27.59 -41.13 30.93
C ASN A 476 27.05 -41.21 32.36
N GLU A 477 26.21 -40.26 32.76
CA GLU A 477 25.33 -40.49 33.92
C GLU A 477 24.10 -41.26 33.46
N ILE A 478 24.23 -42.59 33.40
CA ILE A 478 23.10 -43.48 33.60
C ILE A 478 23.05 -43.70 35.12
N ASN A 479 22.19 -42.98 35.85
CA ASN A 479 21.55 -43.45 37.09
C ASN A 479 20.53 -42.43 37.65
N GLU A 480 19.26 -42.83 37.62
CA GLU A 480 18.13 -42.51 38.51
C GLU A 480 18.17 -41.24 39.38
N LYS A 481 17.40 -40.21 38.98
CA LYS A 481 16.20 -39.72 39.68
C LYS A 481 15.47 -38.63 38.92
#